data_AF-A0A6B3GHS2-F1
#
_entry.id   AF-A0A6B3GHS2-F1
#
_cell.length_a   1.000
_cell.length_b   1.000
_cell.length_c   1.000
_cell.angle_alpha   90.00
_cell.angle_beta   90.00
_cell.angle_gamma   90.00
#
_symmetry.space_group_name_H-M   'P 1'
#
loop_
_entity.id
_entity.type
_entity.pdbx_description
1 polymer ?
#
loop_
_entity_poly.entity_id
_entity_poly.type
_entity_poly.pdbx_seq_one_letter_code
_entity_poly.pdbx_strand_id
1 'polypeptide(L)'
;LEALEELSVDPGLLVCDGYGLAHPRRFGLASHLGVLTGLPVIGVGKNPFTFTYEAPGPLRGDSSPLLDGDEVVGRALRTRENTSPVFVSVGHRISLDNACAHTLRLAGRYRQPESTRRADALCRQTLREATA
;
A
#
# COMPACT_ATOMS: atom_id res chain seq x y z
N LEU A 1 6.83 9.18 -13.56
CA LEU A 1 6.07 8.23 -14.39
C LEU A 1 7.02 7.44 -15.27
N GLU A 2 8.01 8.10 -15.87
CA GLU A 2 9.19 7.57 -16.58
C GLU A 2 9.58 6.11 -16.21
N ALA A 3 9.90 5.80 -14.95
CA ALA A 3 10.29 4.43 -14.56
C ALA A 3 9.23 3.34 -14.84
N LEU A 4 7.94 3.68 -14.87
CA LEU A 4 6.87 2.75 -15.27
C LEU A 4 6.76 2.63 -16.80
N GLU A 5 7.06 3.69 -17.54
CA GLU A 5 7.03 3.71 -19.01
C GLU A 5 8.16 2.87 -19.61
N GLU A 6 9.25 2.66 -18.86
CA GLU A 6 10.35 1.77 -19.23
C GLU A 6 10.08 0.27 -18.97
N LEU A 7 8.95 -0.08 -18.34
CA LEU A 7 8.61 -1.48 -18.13
C LEU A 7 8.30 -2.18 -19.44
N SER A 8 8.94 -3.32 -19.69
CA SER A 8 8.68 -4.18 -20.85
C SER A 8 7.42 -5.05 -20.71
N VAL A 9 6.74 -4.97 -19.57
CA VAL A 9 5.55 -5.78 -19.23
C VAL A 9 4.49 -4.92 -18.57
N ASP A 10 3.22 -5.30 -18.73
CA ASP A 10 2.12 -4.71 -17.97
C ASP A 10 2.25 -5.07 -16.48
N PRO A 11 2.36 -4.08 -15.58
CA PRO A 11 2.46 -4.35 -14.15
C PRO A 11 1.18 -4.96 -13.54
N GLY A 12 0.02 -4.80 -14.19
CA GLY A 12 -1.29 -5.28 -13.73
C GLY A 12 -1.83 -4.53 -12.52
N LEU A 13 -1.18 -4.65 -11.36
CA LEU A 13 -1.54 -3.95 -10.11
C LEU A 13 -0.32 -3.25 -9.54
N LEU A 14 -0.43 -1.94 -9.33
CA LEU A 14 0.61 -1.17 -8.64
C LEU A 14 0.35 -1.15 -7.13
N VAL A 15 1.44 -1.33 -6.36
CA VAL A 15 1.43 -1.28 -4.88
C VAL A 15 2.38 -0.20 -4.42
N CYS A 16 1.84 0.91 -3.92
CA CYS A 16 2.63 2.04 -3.45
C CYS A 16 2.95 1.91 -1.95
N ASP A 17 4.19 2.22 -1.56
CA ASP A 17 4.56 2.47 -0.16
C ASP A 17 4.00 3.84 0.27
N GLY A 18 2.74 3.86 0.68
CA GLY A 18 2.00 5.10 0.91
C GLY A 18 0.49 4.86 0.90
N TYR A 19 -0.27 5.92 0.58
CA TYR A 19 -1.73 5.90 0.69
C TYR A 19 -2.42 6.32 -0.61
N GLY A 20 -3.67 5.90 -0.75
CA GLY A 20 -4.62 6.38 -1.76
C GLY A 20 -5.72 7.20 -1.10
N LEU A 21 -6.88 6.59 -0.89
CA LEU A 21 -8.06 7.21 -0.27
C LEU A 21 -7.76 7.70 1.16
N ALA A 22 -6.88 7.01 1.90
CA ALA A 22 -6.37 7.42 3.21
C ALA A 22 -5.43 8.63 3.08
N HIS A 23 -6.02 9.78 2.76
CA HIS A 23 -5.34 11.06 2.62
C HIS A 23 -6.29 12.19 3.03
N PRO A 24 -5.81 13.32 3.59
CA PRO A 24 -6.68 14.44 4.01
C PRO A 24 -7.59 15.01 2.91
N ARG A 25 -7.22 14.78 1.64
CA ARG A 25 -8.01 15.18 0.46
C ARG A 25 -8.53 14.00 -0.37
N ARG A 26 -8.54 12.79 0.20
CA ARG A 26 -8.96 11.54 -0.47
C ARG A 26 -8.20 11.22 -1.78
N PHE A 27 -7.00 11.77 -1.91
CA PHE A 27 -6.20 11.70 -3.13
C PHE A 27 -4.70 11.61 -2.84
N GLY A 28 -4.29 10.50 -2.19
CA GLY A 28 -2.89 10.18 -1.94
C GLY A 28 -2.15 9.68 -3.18
N LEU A 29 -0.86 9.37 -3.03
CA LEU A 29 0.02 8.89 -4.11
C LEU A 29 -0.58 7.75 -4.93
N ALA A 30 -1.17 6.74 -4.27
CA ALA A 30 -1.75 5.58 -4.95
C ALA A 30 -2.95 5.98 -5.82
N SER A 31 -3.80 6.90 -5.36
CA SER A 31 -4.93 7.40 -6.14
C SER A 31 -4.47 8.29 -7.29
N HIS A 32 -3.52 9.19 -7.03
CA HIS A 32 -2.98 10.06 -8.05
C HIS A 32 -2.30 9.26 -9.17
N LEU A 33 -1.44 8.31 -8.83
CA LEU A 33 -0.78 7.44 -9.79
C LEU A 33 -1.79 6.63 -10.60
N GLY A 34 -2.83 6.09 -9.95
CA GLY A 34 -3.87 5.32 -10.62
C GLY A 34 -4.68 6.14 -11.61
N VAL A 35 -5.02 7.39 -11.30
CA VAL A 35 -5.72 8.28 -12.25
C VAL A 35 -4.84 8.62 -13.46
N LEU A 36 -3.55 8.93 -13.26
CA LEU A 36 -2.65 9.27 -14.36
C LEU A 36 -2.38 8.08 -15.29
N THR A 37 -2.24 6.88 -14.72
CA THR A 37 -1.88 5.66 -15.48
C THR A 37 -3.10 4.89 -15.98
N GLY A 38 -4.29 5.13 -15.41
CA GLY A 38 -5.48 4.32 -15.62
C GLY A 38 -5.41 2.91 -15.02
N LEU A 39 -4.33 2.56 -14.32
CA LEU A 39 -4.08 1.23 -13.76
C LEU A 39 -4.75 1.03 -12.39
N PRO A 40 -5.06 -0.22 -12.00
CA PRO A 40 -5.38 -0.55 -10.62
C PRO A 40 -4.20 -0.24 -9.68
N VAL A 41 -4.46 0.47 -8.58
CA VAL A 41 -3.43 0.85 -7.60
C VAL A 41 -3.94 0.73 -6.17
N ILE A 42 -3.08 0.26 -5.26
CA ILE A 42 -3.31 0.26 -3.81
C ILE A 42 -2.18 0.98 -3.08
N GLY A 43 -2.51 1.59 -1.94
CA GLY A 43 -1.53 2.11 -0.99
C GLY A 43 -1.38 1.16 0.20
N VAL A 44 -0.14 0.82 0.57
CA VAL A 44 0.18 0.06 1.78
C VAL A 44 1.18 0.84 2.62
N GLY A 45 0.67 1.51 3.66
CA GLY A 45 1.45 2.30 4.61
C GLY A 45 2.02 1.50 5.78
N LYS A 46 3.15 1.97 6.31
CA LYS A 46 3.85 1.38 7.48
C LYS A 46 3.35 1.92 8.83
N ASN A 47 2.71 3.09 8.83
CA ASN A 47 2.17 3.78 10.00
C ASN A 47 0.71 4.19 9.70
N PRO A 48 -0.08 4.64 10.69
CA PRO A 48 -1.46 5.07 10.45
C PRO A 48 -1.57 6.51 9.92
N PHE A 49 -0.45 7.22 9.74
CA PHE A 49 -0.43 8.67 9.53
C PHE A 49 -1.21 9.41 10.63
N THR A 50 -2.18 10.25 10.28
CA THR A 50 -3.07 10.97 11.22
C THR A 50 -4.37 10.21 11.51
N PHE A 51 -4.56 9.02 10.92
CA PHE A 51 -5.80 8.25 11.02
C PHE A 51 -5.85 7.41 12.29
N THR A 52 -7.06 7.13 12.76
CA THR A 52 -7.30 6.29 13.94
C THR A 52 -7.69 4.87 13.53
N TYR A 53 -7.40 3.90 14.39
CA TYR A 53 -7.78 2.51 14.19
C TYR A 53 -7.79 1.80 15.54
N GLU A 54 -8.67 0.81 15.68
CA GLU A 54 -8.56 -0.17 16.76
C GLU A 54 -7.54 -1.24 16.36
N ALA A 55 -6.80 -1.79 17.32
CA ALA A 55 -5.86 -2.86 17.00
C ALA A 55 -6.64 -4.07 16.43
N PRO A 56 -6.31 -4.55 15.21
CA PRO A 56 -6.95 -5.76 14.70
C PRO A 56 -6.53 -6.96 15.56
N GLY A 57 -7.26 -8.06 15.44
CA GLY A 57 -6.90 -9.31 16.10
C GLY A 57 -5.46 -9.79 15.78
N PRO A 58 -4.95 -10.78 16.54
CA PRO A 58 -3.57 -11.20 16.45
C PRO A 58 -3.27 -12.06 15.21
N LEU A 59 -4.29 -12.63 14.56
CA LEU A 59 -4.14 -13.60 13.49
C LEU A 59 -3.92 -12.91 12.15
N ARG A 60 -3.14 -13.55 11.28
CA ARG A 60 -2.95 -13.05 9.91
C ARG A 60 -4.30 -12.99 9.20
N GLY A 61 -4.59 -11.83 8.60
CA GLY A 61 -5.86 -11.55 7.94
C GLY A 61 -6.82 -10.74 8.80
N ASP A 62 -6.63 -10.72 10.13
CA ASP A 62 -7.42 -9.86 11.00
C ASP A 62 -7.26 -8.40 10.58
N SER A 63 -8.37 -7.67 10.58
CA SER A 63 -8.39 -6.27 10.16
C SER A 63 -9.40 -5.45 10.94
N SER A 64 -9.14 -4.16 10.99
CA SER A 64 -10.02 -3.16 11.56
C SER A 64 -10.10 -1.95 10.62
N PRO A 65 -11.18 -1.15 10.68
CA PRO A 65 -11.29 0.08 9.91
C PRO A 65 -10.14 1.06 10.22
N LEU A 66 -9.61 1.71 9.19
CA LEU A 66 -8.77 2.89 9.32
C LEU A 66 -9.65 4.12 9.10
N LEU A 67 -9.69 5.02 10.07
CA LEU A 67 -10.70 6.07 10.16
C LEU A 67 -10.09 7.48 10.07
N ASP A 68 -10.78 8.35 9.33
CA ASP A 68 -10.60 9.80 9.38
C ASP A 68 -11.87 10.43 9.97
N GLY A 69 -11.87 10.66 11.28
CA GLY A 69 -13.11 10.88 12.02
C GLY A 69 -13.96 9.61 12.03
N ASP A 70 -15.17 9.69 11.46
CA ASP A 70 -16.09 8.55 11.34
C ASP A 70 -16.03 7.86 9.96
N GLU A 71 -15.23 8.39 9.02
CA GLU A 71 -15.14 7.87 7.66
C GLU A 71 -14.09 6.76 7.54
N VAL A 72 -14.49 5.62 6.95
CA VAL A 72 -13.56 4.53 6.63
C VAL A 72 -12.75 4.88 5.38
N VAL A 73 -11.45 5.16 5.57
CA VAL A 73 -10.52 5.49 4.48
C VAL A 73 -9.59 4.33 4.11
N GLY A 74 -9.63 3.23 4.86
CA GLY A 74 -8.83 2.04 4.62
C GLY A 74 -9.01 0.96 5.68
N ARG A 75 -8.01 0.08 5.83
CA ARG A 75 -7.94 -0.92 6.90
C ARG A 75 -6.56 -0.99 7.53
N ALA A 76 -6.51 -1.12 8.85
CA ALA A 76 -5.36 -1.70 9.52
C ALA A 76 -5.43 -3.22 9.36
N LEU A 77 -4.42 -3.83 8.72
CA LEU A 77 -4.42 -5.23 8.31
C LEU A 77 -3.24 -5.99 8.94
N ARG A 78 -3.54 -7.09 9.63
CA ARG A 78 -2.54 -8.01 10.18
C ARG A 78 -1.96 -8.88 9.08
N THR A 79 -0.81 -8.50 8.53
CA THR A 79 -0.08 -9.34 7.56
C THR A 79 0.78 -10.40 8.23
N ARG A 80 1.20 -10.20 9.48
CA ARG A 80 1.98 -11.16 10.26
C ARG A 80 1.44 -11.22 11.67
N GLU A 81 1.33 -12.43 12.18
CA GLU A 81 0.87 -12.67 13.55
C GLU A 81 1.76 -11.95 14.55
N ASN A 82 1.15 -11.43 15.62
CA ASN A 82 1.85 -10.76 16.73
C ASN A 82 2.80 -9.60 16.29
N THR A 83 2.59 -9.03 15.10
CA THR A 83 3.40 -7.93 14.56
C THR A 83 2.49 -6.77 14.18
N SER A 84 2.89 -5.51 14.40
CA SER A 84 2.08 -4.33 14.07
C SER A 84 1.43 -4.42 12.67
N PRO A 85 0.14 -4.03 12.51
CA PRO A 85 -0.54 -4.13 11.22
C PRO A 85 0.07 -3.18 10.18
N VAL A 86 -0.19 -3.43 8.90
CA VAL A 86 0.02 -2.45 7.82
C VAL A 86 -1.27 -1.71 7.53
N PHE A 87 -1.20 -0.58 6.84
CA PHE A 87 -2.35 0.29 6.62
C PHE A 87 -2.68 0.33 5.13
N VAL A 88 -3.74 -0.37 4.75
CA VAL A 88 -4.15 -0.57 3.36
C VAL A 88 -5.22 0.45 3.00
N SER A 89 -5.06 1.13 1.86
CA SER A 89 -6.08 2.03 1.30
C SER A 89 -6.21 1.84 -0.20
N VAL A 90 -7.43 2.02 -0.71
CA VAL A 90 -7.71 1.96 -2.14
C VAL A 90 -7.00 3.13 -2.85
N GLY A 91 -6.31 2.87 -3.95
CA GLY A 91 -5.79 3.90 -4.83
C GLY A 91 -6.78 4.20 -5.96
N HIS A 92 -6.89 3.28 -6.92
CA HIS A 92 -7.73 3.41 -8.11
C HIS A 92 -8.17 2.04 -8.62
N ARG A 93 -9.39 1.94 -9.17
CA ARG A 93 -9.98 0.76 -9.85
C ARG A 93 -9.85 -0.56 -9.07
N ILE A 94 -9.94 -0.52 -7.75
CA ILE A 94 -9.89 -1.70 -6.89
C ILE A 94 -10.74 -1.49 -5.64
N SER A 95 -11.40 -2.54 -5.16
CA SER A 95 -12.13 -2.50 -3.89
C SER A 95 -11.18 -2.66 -2.71
N LEU A 96 -11.61 -2.23 -1.52
CA LEU A 96 -10.83 -2.37 -0.30
C LEU A 96 -10.59 -3.85 0.08
N ASP A 97 -11.59 -4.72 -0.12
CA ASP A 97 -11.44 -6.16 0.10
C ASP A 97 -10.34 -6.77 -0.80
N ASN A 98 -10.37 -6.44 -2.09
CA ASN A 98 -9.34 -6.90 -3.02
C ASN A 98 -7.97 -6.32 -2.67
N ALA A 99 -7.89 -5.05 -2.28
CA ALA A 99 -6.64 -4.44 -1.82
C ALA A 99 -6.04 -5.20 -0.62
N CYS A 100 -6.86 -5.61 0.35
CA CYS A 100 -6.41 -6.43 1.48
C CYS A 100 -5.97 -7.83 1.05
N ALA A 101 -6.74 -8.50 0.17
CA ALA A 101 -6.39 -9.82 -0.34
C ALA A 101 -5.04 -9.81 -1.08
N HIS A 102 -4.81 -8.81 -1.94
CA HIS A 102 -3.53 -8.63 -2.62
C HIS A 102 -2.39 -8.32 -1.63
N THR A 103 -2.65 -7.47 -0.64
CA THR A 103 -1.65 -7.15 0.40
C THR A 103 -1.22 -8.40 1.18
N LEU A 104 -2.18 -9.25 1.59
CA LEU A 104 -1.87 -10.52 2.24
C LEU A 104 -1.05 -11.41 1.30
N ARG A 105 -1.48 -11.61 0.06
CA ARG A 105 -0.79 -12.46 -0.91
C ARG A 105 0.66 -12.03 -1.13
N LEU A 106 0.93 -10.72 -1.15
CA LEU A 106 2.26 -10.16 -1.36
C LEU A 106 3.10 -10.10 -0.07
N ALA A 107 2.49 -10.14 1.11
CA ALA A 107 3.15 -10.13 2.40
C ALA A 107 3.32 -11.55 2.95
N GLY A 108 4.10 -12.41 2.26
CA GLY A 108 4.31 -13.81 2.68
C GLY A 108 5.25 -13.93 3.88
N ARG A 109 6.55 -13.72 3.64
CA ARG A 109 7.61 -13.87 4.65
C ARG A 109 7.74 -12.68 5.60
N TYR A 110 7.35 -11.50 5.15
CA TYR A 110 7.58 -10.23 5.86
C TYR A 110 6.28 -9.49 6.13
N ARG A 111 6.32 -8.55 7.09
CA ARG A 111 5.20 -7.62 7.38
C ARG A 111 4.82 -6.78 6.16
N GLN A 112 5.81 -6.28 5.43
CA GLN A 112 5.60 -5.44 4.24
C GLN A 112 5.49 -6.32 2.99
N PRO A 113 4.64 -5.95 2.01
CA PRO A 113 4.58 -6.61 0.72
C PRO A 113 5.95 -6.74 0.05
N GLU A 114 6.23 -7.87 -0.60
CA GLU A 114 7.46 -8.08 -1.35
C GLU A 114 7.66 -7.06 -2.46
N SER A 115 6.58 -6.57 -3.09
CA SER A 115 6.61 -5.52 -4.12
C SER A 115 7.30 -4.25 -3.60
N THR A 116 6.84 -3.73 -2.46
CA THR A 116 7.42 -2.56 -1.80
C THR A 116 8.87 -2.82 -1.35
N ARG A 117 9.15 -4.00 -0.79
CA ARG A 117 10.51 -4.34 -0.34
C ARG A 117 11.52 -4.37 -1.49
N ARG A 118 11.14 -4.94 -2.64
CA ARG A 118 11.99 -5.00 -3.84
C ARG A 118 12.19 -3.61 -4.43
N ALA A 119 11.13 -2.81 -4.52
CA ALA A 119 11.20 -1.44 -5.02
C ALA A 119 12.10 -0.55 -4.14
N ASP A 120 11.96 -0.60 -2.81
CA ASP A 120 12.80 0.18 -1.87
C ASP A 120 14.27 -0.24 -1.94
N ALA A 121 14.56 -1.54 -2.06
CA ALA A 121 15.94 -2.02 -2.21
C ALA A 121 16.57 -1.52 -3.51
N LEU A 122 15.85 -1.63 -4.63
CA LEU A 122 16.34 -1.22 -5.95
C LEU A 122 16.56 0.29 -6.02
N CYS A 123 15.59 1.10 -5.59
CA CYS A 123 15.73 2.57 -5.68
C CYS A 123 16.87 3.10 -4.81
N ARG A 124 17.12 2.51 -3.63
CA ARG A 124 18.27 2.84 -2.78
C ARG A 124 19.60 2.40 -3.39
N GLN A 125 19.63 1.29 -4.12
CA GLN A 125 20.82 0.88 -4.86
C GLN A 125 21.12 1.86 -5.99
N THR A 126 20.14 2.13 -6.85
CA THR A 126 20.30 3.05 -7.99
C THR A 126 20.66 4.46 -7.53
N LEU A 127 20.08 4.96 -6.44
CA LEU A 127 20.47 6.27 -5.88
C LEU A 127 21.95 6.30 -5.48
N ARG A 128 22.44 5.24 -4.82
CA ARG A 128 23.86 5.16 -4.44
C ARG A 128 24.77 5.15 -5.67
N GLU A 129 24.41 4.40 -6.70
CA GLU A 129 25.15 4.32 -7.97
C GLU A 129 25.16 5.66 -8.72
N ALA A 130 24.05 6.40 -8.71
CA ALA A 130 23.94 7.70 -9.38
C ALA A 130 24.69 8.83 -8.66
N THR A 131 24.96 8.67 -7.36
CA THR A 131 25.68 9.67 -6.54
C THR A 131 27.13 9.30 -6.27
N ALA A 132 27.59 8.14 -6.75
CA ALA A 132 28.98 7.68 -6.65
C ALA A 132 29.83 8.29 -7.76
#